data_AF-A0A1X2I1Q3-F1
#
_entry.id   AF-A0A1X2I1Q3-F1
#
_cell.length_a   1.000
_cell.length_b   1.000
_cell.length_c   1.000
_cell.angle_alpha   90.00
_cell.angle_beta   90.00
_cell.angle_gamma   90.00
#
_symmetry.space_group_name_H-M   'P 1'
#
loop_
_entity.id
_entity.type
_entity.pdbx_description
1 polymer ?
#
loop_
_entity_poly.entity_id
_entity_poly.type
_entity_poly.pdbx_seq_one_letter_code
_entity_poly.pdbx_strand_id
1 'polypeptide(L)'
;LFATLIHNDFEQEFLHQLSTFGIIPIEDFDPLDPKHIQNPDFNDDSTSQFEKEQFAFKTVNQRMTRTLQFIRTPVRYAVSEYFMQEGWIDEVERNIVLNDL
;
A
#
# COMPACT_ATOMS: atom_id res chain seq x y z
N LEU A 1 6.97 -2.82 -6.57
CA LEU A 1 6.42 -3.17 -5.24
C LEU A 1 5.26 -4.14 -5.44
N PHE A 2 5.34 -5.34 -4.86
CA PHE A 2 4.26 -6.33 -4.81
C PHE A 2 3.70 -6.29 -3.39
N ALA A 3 2.37 -6.24 -3.24
CA ALA A 3 1.70 -6.19 -1.94
C ALA A 3 0.79 -7.41 -1.79
N THR A 4 0.82 -8.05 -0.62
CA THR A 4 -0.04 -9.20 -0.29
C THR A 4 -0.86 -8.85 0.93
N LEU A 5 -2.18 -9.00 0.83
CA LEU A 5 -3.07 -8.91 1.98
C LEU A 5 -3.24 -10.31 2.58
N ILE A 6 -3.00 -10.41 3.88
CA ILE A 6 -3.07 -11.66 4.63
C ILE A 6 -4.00 -11.42 5.80
N HIS A 7 -4.78 -12.44 6.16
CA HIS A 7 -5.60 -12.37 7.37
C HIS A 7 -4.68 -12.45 8.59
N ASN A 8 -4.95 -11.65 9.63
CA ASN A 8 -4.09 -11.56 10.82
C ASN A 8 -3.84 -12.94 11.47
N ASP A 9 -4.83 -13.84 11.46
CA ASP A 9 -4.67 -15.23 11.96
C ASP A 9 -3.58 -16.04 11.24
N PHE A 10 -3.23 -15.68 10.00
CA PHE A 10 -2.18 -16.33 9.21
C PHE A 10 -0.86 -15.56 9.21
N GLU A 11 -0.76 -14.44 9.92
CA GLU A 11 0.46 -13.62 9.94
C GLU A 11 1.67 -14.45 10.39
N GLN A 12 1.57 -15.11 11.56
CA GLN A 12 2.67 -15.90 12.10
C GLN A 12 3.09 -17.06 11.19
N GLU A 13 2.11 -17.74 10.59
CA GLU A 13 2.39 -18.83 9.64
C GLU A 13 3.08 -18.30 8.38
N PHE A 14 2.61 -17.18 7.83
CA PHE A 14 3.20 -16.55 6.67
C PHE A 14 4.64 -16.10 6.93
N LEU A 15 4.89 -15.40 8.04
CA LEU A 15 6.23 -14.96 8.44
C LEU A 15 7.17 -16.16 8.66
N HIS A 16 6.67 -17.24 9.28
CA HIS A 16 7.42 -18.47 9.43
C HIS A 16 7.83 -19.04 8.07
N GLN A 17 6.91 -19.17 7.13
CA GLN A 17 7.23 -19.66 5.78
C GLN A 17 8.28 -18.79 5.09
N LEU A 18 8.13 -17.46 5.11
CA LEU A 18 9.12 -16.55 4.55
C LEU A 18 10.52 -16.75 5.13
N SER A 19 10.60 -16.97 6.45
CA SER A 19 11.87 -17.22 7.13
C SER A 19 12.57 -18.51 6.66
N THR A 20 11.80 -19.54 6.26
CA THR A 20 12.39 -20.79 5.72
C THR A 20 13.11 -20.55 4.38
N PHE A 21 12.75 -19.49 3.65
CA PHE A 21 13.42 -19.03 2.43
C PHE A 21 14.49 -17.96 2.70
N GLY A 22 14.76 -17.62 3.96
CA GLY A 22 15.68 -16.56 4.34
C GLY A 22 15.16 -15.15 4.05
N ILE A 23 13.85 -15.00 3.84
CA ILE A 23 13.22 -13.69 3.60
C ILE A 23 12.92 -13.08 4.97
N ILE A 24 13.54 -11.93 5.25
CA ILE A 24 13.32 -11.15 6.47
C ILE A 24 12.38 -9.99 6.15
N PRO A 25 11.21 -9.90 6.78
CA PRO A 25 10.26 -8.82 6.57
C PRO A 25 10.81 -7.50 7.13
N ILE A 26 10.43 -6.39 6.50
CA ILE A 26 10.65 -5.04 7.02
C ILE A 26 9.39 -4.68 7.81
N GLU A 27 9.50 -4.58 9.13
CA GLU A 27 8.34 -4.38 10.01
C GLU A 27 7.75 -2.96 9.87
N ASP A 28 8.60 -1.94 9.75
CA ASP A 28 8.19 -0.53 9.67
C ASP A 28 8.26 0.02 8.24
N PHE A 29 7.82 -0.76 7.26
CA PHE A 29 7.83 -0.32 5.87
C PHE A 29 6.74 0.74 5.61
N ASP A 30 7.13 1.98 5.38
CA ASP A 30 6.21 3.06 4.99
C ASP A 30 6.14 3.18 3.45
N PRO A 31 5.04 2.78 2.79
CA PRO A 31 4.94 2.88 1.34
C PRO A 31 4.95 4.32 0.82
N LEU A 32 4.72 5.32 1.68
CA LEU A 32 4.79 6.74 1.35
C LEU A 32 6.20 7.33 1.49
N ASP A 33 7.16 6.62 2.10
CA ASP A 33 8.53 7.10 2.19
C ASP A 33 9.14 7.19 0.78
N PRO A 34 9.48 8.39 0.29
CA PRO A 34 10.06 8.57 -1.03
C PRO A 34 11.38 7.84 -1.24
N LYS A 35 12.09 7.44 -0.17
CA LYS A 35 13.30 6.62 -0.25
C LYS A 35 13.04 5.21 -0.80
N HIS A 36 11.80 4.73 -0.72
CA HIS A 36 11.41 3.43 -1.25
C HIS A 36 10.97 3.48 -2.72
N ILE A 37 10.89 4.68 -3.32
CA ILE A 37 10.61 4.84 -4.74
C ILE A 37 11.86 4.48 -5.55
N GLN A 38 11.78 3.37 -6.29
CA GLN A 38 12.77 3.00 -7.29
C GLN A 38 12.33 3.48 -8.67
N ASN A 39 12.30 4.80 -8.88
CA ASN A 39 12.06 5.41 -10.18
C ASN A 39 13.40 5.91 -10.76
N PRO A 40 13.89 5.35 -11.89
CA PRO A 40 15.12 5.79 -12.52
C PRO A 40 15.18 7.29 -12.81
N ASP A 41 14.02 7.92 -13.05
CA ASP A 41 13.91 9.36 -13.33
C ASP A 41 14.24 10.22 -12.08
N PHE A 42 14.23 9.63 -10.89
CA PHE A 42 14.53 10.31 -9.62
C PHE A 42 15.96 10.05 -9.11
N ASN A 43 16.79 9.40 -9.93
CA ASN A 43 18.19 9.10 -9.62
C ASN A 43 19.10 10.33 -9.75
N ASP A 44 18.64 11.39 -10.41
CA ASP A 44 19.33 12.66 -10.39
C ASP A 44 18.90 13.52 -9.19
N ASP A 45 19.78 14.41 -8.75
CA ASP A 45 19.49 15.37 -7.69
C ASP A 45 18.58 16.53 -8.16
N SER A 46 18.01 16.45 -9.38
CA SER A 46 17.17 17.51 -9.95
C SER A 46 15.73 17.44 -9.44
N THR A 47 15.27 16.24 -9.06
CA THR A 47 13.93 16.05 -8.51
C THR A 47 13.88 16.45 -7.04
N SER A 48 12.99 17.37 -6.70
CA SER A 48 12.81 17.83 -5.33
C SER A 48 12.20 16.75 -4.42
N GLN A 49 12.46 16.87 -3.12
CA GLN A 49 11.85 16.00 -2.11
C GLN A 49 10.32 16.00 -2.20
N PHE A 50 9.71 17.17 -2.40
CA PHE A 50 8.26 17.32 -2.52
C PHE A 50 7.69 16.58 -3.74
N GLU A 51 8.35 16.64 -4.89
CA GLU A 51 7.93 15.88 -6.07
C GLU A 51 8.01 14.37 -5.84
N LYS A 52 9.03 13.90 -5.12
CA LYS A 52 9.16 12.48 -4.74
C LYS A 52 8.02 12.06 -3.80
N GLU A 53 7.70 12.87 -2.79
CA GLU A 53 6.59 12.62 -1.86
C GLU A 53 5.24 12.57 -2.59
N GLN A 54 4.97 13.54 -3.48
CA GLN A 54 3.75 13.54 -4.29
C GLN A 54 3.66 12.30 -5.19
N PHE A 55 4.78 11.89 -5.79
CA PHE A 55 4.82 10.69 -6.61
C PHE A 55 4.57 9.43 -5.77
N ALA A 56 5.16 9.32 -4.58
CA ALA A 56 4.93 8.23 -3.64
C ALA A 56 3.44 8.11 -3.35
N PHE A 57 2.85 9.22 -2.89
CA PHE A 57 1.45 9.31 -2.55
C PHE A 57 0.56 8.89 -3.71
N LYS A 58 0.73 9.51 -4.87
CA LYS A 58 -0.07 9.20 -6.07
C LYS A 58 0.05 7.72 -6.45
N THR A 59 1.25 7.15 -6.37
CA THR A 59 1.49 5.75 -6.71
C THR A 59 0.80 4.79 -5.74
N VAL A 60 0.92 5.05 -4.43
CA VAL A 60 0.29 4.25 -3.39
C VAL A 60 -1.22 4.35 -3.52
N ASN A 61 -1.74 5.57 -3.58
CA ASN A 61 -3.16 5.86 -3.72
C ASN A 61 -3.82 5.13 -4.90
N GLN A 62 -3.25 5.25 -6.10
CA GLN A 62 -3.76 4.57 -7.30
C GLN A 62 -3.77 3.04 -7.16
N ARG A 63 -2.79 2.48 -6.44
CA ARG A 63 -2.72 1.03 -6.20
C ARG A 63 -3.73 0.59 -5.17
N MET A 64 -3.93 1.35 -4.09
CA MET A 64 -4.86 1.01 -3.01
C MET A 64 -6.32 1.11 -3.49
N THR A 65 -6.68 2.19 -4.17
CA THR A 65 -8.01 2.35 -4.79
C THR A 65 -8.31 1.23 -5.78
N ARG A 66 -7.35 0.89 -6.66
CA ARG A 66 -7.48 -0.25 -7.58
C ARG A 66 -7.60 -1.58 -6.84
N THR A 67 -6.83 -1.81 -5.78
CA THR A 67 -6.88 -3.05 -4.99
C THR A 67 -8.26 -3.25 -4.38
N LEU A 68 -8.86 -2.21 -3.83
CA LEU A 68 -10.20 -2.28 -3.23
C LEU A 68 -11.28 -2.74 -4.23
N GLN A 69 -11.14 -2.43 -5.52
CA GLN A 69 -12.07 -2.91 -6.57
C GLN A 69 -12.05 -4.45 -6.72
N PHE A 70 -10.91 -5.08 -6.45
CA PHE A 70 -10.75 -6.55 -6.52
C PHE A 70 -11.06 -7.25 -5.20
N ILE A 71 -11.14 -6.52 -4.09
CA ILE A 71 -11.52 -7.07 -2.79
C ILE A 71 -13.03 -7.36 -2.77
N ARG A 72 -13.39 -8.52 -2.22
CA ARG A 72 -14.78 -8.97 -2.08
C ARG A 72 -15.56 -8.03 -1.15
N THR A 73 -16.82 -7.76 -1.50
CA THR A 73 -17.72 -6.87 -0.76
C THR A 73 -17.70 -7.05 0.76
N PRO A 74 -17.76 -8.27 1.33
CA PRO A 74 -17.85 -8.43 2.78
C PRO A 74 -16.65 -7.89 3.57
N VAL A 75 -15.47 -7.84 2.94
CA VAL A 75 -14.21 -7.41 3.56
C VAL A 75 -13.73 -6.04 3.04
N ARG A 76 -14.30 -5.55 1.94
CA ARG A 76 -13.90 -4.29 1.29
C ARG A 76 -14.01 -3.10 2.24
N TYR A 77 -15.08 -3.02 3.03
CA TYR A 77 -15.27 -1.94 4.00
C TYR A 77 -14.09 -1.86 4.99
N ALA A 78 -13.78 -2.97 5.67
CA ALA A 78 -12.73 -3.01 6.68
C ALA A 78 -11.36 -2.67 6.09
N VAL A 79 -11.05 -3.18 4.89
CA VAL A 79 -9.77 -2.86 4.24
C VAL A 79 -9.71 -1.40 3.78
N SER A 80 -10.83 -0.83 3.31
CA SER A 80 -10.88 0.58 2.92
C SER A 80 -10.71 1.53 4.11
N GLU A 81 -11.27 1.17 5.27
CA GLU A 81 -11.06 1.91 6.52
C GLU A 81 -9.60 1.88 6.93
N TYR A 82 -8.96 0.71 6.87
CA TYR A 82 -7.54 0.58 7.16
C TYR A 82 -6.69 1.45 6.22
N PHE A 83 -6.93 1.39 4.91
CA PHE A 83 -6.19 2.23 3.95
C PHE A 83 -6.37 3.73 4.18
N MET A 84 -7.55 4.16 4.64
CA MET A 84 -7.81 5.55 4.98
C MET A 84 -7.08 5.97 6.27
N GLN A 85 -7.03 5.10 7.28
CA GLN A 85 -6.29 5.33 8.53
C GLN A 85 -4.78 5.46 8.30
N GLU A 86 -4.24 4.66 7.37
CA GLU A 86 -2.85 4.75 6.92
C GLU A 86 -2.58 5.96 6.00
N GLY A 87 -3.62 6.74 5.65
CA GLY A 87 -3.50 7.91 4.79
C GLY A 87 -3.20 7.60 3.32
N TRP A 88 -3.42 6.35 2.89
CA TRP A 88 -3.16 5.93 1.50
C TRP A 88 -4.27 6.35 0.54
N ILE A 89 -5.49 6.50 1.05
CA ILE A 89 -6.66 6.99 0.31
C ILE A 89 -7.41 8.01 1.17
N ASP A 90 -8.18 8.87 0.53
CA ASP A 90 -9.08 9.80 1.21
C ASP A 90 -10.53 9.27 1.33
N GLU A 91 -11.37 10.01 2.05
CA GLU A 91 -12.77 9.66 2.26
C GLU A 91 -13.58 9.65 0.95
N VAL A 92 -13.26 10.53 0.01
CA VAL A 92 -13.97 10.64 -1.28
C VAL A 92 -13.71 9.39 -2.11
N GLU A 93 -12.45 9.00 -2.24
CA GLU A 93 -12.01 7.80 -2.96
C GLU A 93 -12.57 6.53 -2.32
N ARG A 94 -12.53 6.46 -0.99
CA ARG A 94 -13.15 5.36 -0.25
C ARG A 94 -14.64 5.24 -0.58
N ASN A 95 -15.37 6.35 -0.51
CA ASN A 95 -16.81 6.36 -0.76
C ASN A 95 -17.14 5.96 -2.20
N ILE A 96 -16.33 6.36 -3.18
CA ILE A 96 -16.49 5.92 -4.58
C ILE A 96 -16.41 4.38 -4.66
N VAL A 97 -15.37 3.78 -4.08
CA VAL A 97 -15.17 2.32 -4.16
C VAL A 97 -16.22 1.52 -3.39
N LEU A 98 -16.82 2.11 -2.35
CA LEU A 98 -17.91 1.51 -1.59
C LEU A 98 -19.28 1.70 -2.25
N ASN A 99 -19.50 2.79 -2.99
CA ASN A 99 -20.77 3.07 -3.66
C ASN A 99 -20.91 2.37 -5.03
N ASP A 100 -19.82 1.84 -5.58
CA ASP A 100 -19.81 0.93 -6.75
C ASP A 100 -20.34 -0.50 -6.41
N LEU A 101 -21.02 -0.67 -5.26
CA LEU A 101 -21.65 -1.92 -4.79
C LEU A 101 -23.14 -1.97 -5.12
#